data_AF-A0A8J5D1I9-F1
#
_entry.id   AF-A0A8J5D1I9-F1
#
_cell.length_a   1.000
_cell.length_b   1.000
_cell.length_c   1.000
_cell.angle_alpha   90.00
_cell.angle_beta   90.00
_cell.angle_gamma   90.00
#
_symmetry.space_group_name_H-M   'P 1'
#
loop_
_entity.id
_entity.type
_entity.pdbx_description
1 polymer ?
#
loop_
_entity_poly.entity_id
_entity_poly.type
_entity_poly.pdbx_seq_one_letter_code
_entity_poly.pdbx_strand_id
1 'polypeptide(L)'
;MYADDVVILSENHNELQEMLNAVTEYGRDFNVRLSKEKSQVLVVNGDDSDADRIWMVGGNEIKRTKEYKYLGIWLDDKGCEKTQHERIARANQWVGRLGSVARCRANKYEVVRGLWKGVAVPSIMHGLETMVWSRKESDRLEVTQNKAGRIALGANRYVAVEAIRGDMGWSTFRERIAKAGLRNRARLQRMDDSKWASKVWDWNMYEKWMKDSVKVEKWTGELGMFMTGVMRHGSMAVCKKEINRRVEEKGKEEWLRGMSEKSTLEWYRKKDQPRNERFYDSGYGGDLLFRARKKSLEVNSRMYRWKNGGSKVCVMCVTGVDETVEHLMLVVVVVVEG
;
A
#
# COMPACT_ATOMS: atom_id res chain seq x y z
N MET A 1 21.82 12.61 9.60
CA MET A 1 22.95 11.97 8.92
C MET A 1 22.63 10.50 8.74
N TYR A 2 22.75 10.00 7.52
CA TYR A 2 22.65 8.58 7.21
C TYR A 2 23.79 8.23 6.26
N ALA A 3 24.74 7.42 6.74
CA ALA A 3 26.02 7.22 6.04
C ALA A 3 26.67 8.56 5.66
N ASP A 4 26.92 8.80 4.37
CA ASP A 4 27.50 10.02 3.81
C ASP A 4 26.48 11.15 3.60
N ASP A 5 25.18 10.86 3.65
CA ASP A 5 24.15 11.88 3.46
C ASP A 5 23.90 12.69 4.75
N VAL A 6 24.14 13.99 4.68
CA VAL A 6 23.84 14.96 5.74
C VAL A 6 22.68 15.85 5.31
N VAL A 7 21.68 15.98 6.18
CA VAL A 7 20.55 16.90 5.98
C VAL A 7 20.58 17.90 7.11
N ILE A 8 20.52 19.18 6.73
CA ILE A 8 20.49 20.34 7.61
C ILE A 8 19.18 21.08 7.33
N LEU A 9 18.53 21.56 8.39
CA LEU A 9 17.28 22.30 8.31
C LEU A 9 17.44 23.57 9.15
N SER A 10 17.01 24.71 8.60
CA SER A 10 16.89 25.98 9.32
C SER A 10 15.72 26.77 8.73
N GLU A 11 15.11 27.62 9.54
CA GLU A 11 14.06 28.56 9.13
C GLU A 11 14.62 29.85 8.53
N ASN A 12 15.90 30.15 8.78
CA ASN A 12 16.55 31.37 8.37
C ASN A 12 17.72 31.08 7.42
N HIS A 13 17.79 31.86 6.35
CA HIS A 13 18.80 31.69 5.32
C HIS A 13 20.22 31.93 5.81
N ASN A 14 20.41 32.93 6.68
CA ASN A 14 21.73 33.24 7.25
C ASN A 14 22.20 32.10 8.16
N GLU A 15 21.32 31.60 9.02
CA GLU A 15 21.61 30.46 9.89
C GLU A 15 21.93 29.20 9.09
N LEU A 16 21.20 28.92 8.00
CA LEU A 16 21.51 27.79 7.13
C LEU A 16 22.93 27.90 6.56
N GLN A 17 23.34 29.09 6.13
CA GLN A 17 24.70 29.31 5.61
C GLN A 17 25.77 29.16 6.71
N GLU A 18 25.51 29.61 7.93
CA GLU A 18 26.39 29.38 9.08
C GLU A 18 26.52 27.89 9.40
N MET A 19 25.42 27.13 9.38
CA MET A 19 25.44 25.68 9.57
C MET A 19 26.22 24.96 8.46
N LEU A 20 26.09 25.41 7.20
CA LEU A 20 26.88 24.88 6.07
C LEU A 20 28.38 25.16 6.24
N ASN A 21 28.74 26.33 6.78
CA ASN A 21 30.13 26.68 7.08
C ASN A 21 30.68 25.79 8.20
N ALA A 22 29.92 25.56 9.27
CA ALA A 22 30.30 24.67 10.36
C ALA A 22 30.49 23.21 9.87
N VAL A 23 29.61 22.72 9.00
CA VAL A 23 29.77 21.39 8.39
C VAL A 23 30.98 21.33 7.47
N THR A 24 31.31 22.42 6.79
CA THR A 24 32.53 22.52 5.99
C THR A 24 33.79 22.47 6.84
N GLU A 25 33.81 23.19 7.96
CA GLU A 25 34.93 23.19 8.92
C GLU A 25 35.13 21.81 9.55
N TYR A 26 34.04 21.21 10.06
CA TYR A 26 34.08 19.84 10.57
C TYR A 26 34.53 18.85 9.48
N GLY A 27 34.05 19.01 8.24
CA GLY A 27 34.53 18.22 7.12
C GLY A 27 36.04 18.30 6.92
N ARG A 28 36.63 19.50 7.06
CA ARG A 28 38.09 19.70 6.94
C ARG A 28 38.86 19.01 8.06
N ASP A 29 38.40 19.11 9.30
CA ASP A 29 39.04 18.48 10.47
C ASP A 29 39.16 16.96 10.32
N PHE A 30 38.15 16.34 9.68
CA PHE A 30 38.09 14.91 9.43
C PHE A 30 38.52 14.51 8.01
N ASN A 31 39.10 15.45 7.24
CA ASN A 31 39.56 15.24 5.86
C ASN A 31 38.47 14.70 4.91
N VAL A 32 37.23 15.14 5.12
CA VAL A 32 36.05 14.85 4.29
C VAL A 32 35.82 15.98 3.29
N ARG A 33 35.62 15.63 2.02
CA ARG A 33 35.29 16.58 0.96
C ARG A 33 33.80 16.51 0.61
N LEU A 34 33.14 17.66 0.64
CA LEU A 34 31.74 17.79 0.24
C LEU A 34 31.65 17.94 -1.28
N SER A 35 30.81 17.12 -1.93
CA SER A 35 30.62 17.19 -3.38
C SER A 35 29.66 18.32 -3.74
N LYS A 36 30.09 19.20 -4.65
CA LYS A 36 29.26 20.26 -5.21
C LYS A 36 28.07 19.71 -5.98
N GLU A 37 28.27 18.61 -6.72
CA GLU A 37 27.28 18.02 -7.62
C GLU A 37 26.14 17.34 -6.86
N LYS A 38 26.46 16.73 -5.72
CA LYS A 38 25.50 16.03 -4.86
C LYS A 38 24.82 16.96 -3.85
N SER A 39 25.50 18.02 -3.43
CA SER A 39 24.96 18.97 -2.45
C SER A 39 23.96 19.92 -3.11
N GLN A 40 22.76 20.02 -2.54
CA GLN A 40 21.68 20.84 -3.08
C GLN A 40 20.91 21.52 -1.95
N VAL A 41 20.31 22.67 -2.25
CA VAL A 41 19.41 23.38 -1.32
C VAL A 41 17.98 23.31 -1.86
N LEU A 42 17.06 22.84 -1.01
CA LEU A 42 15.63 22.92 -1.24
C LEU A 42 15.06 23.99 -0.31
N VAL A 43 14.47 25.03 -0.88
CA VAL A 43 13.77 26.07 -0.12
C VAL A 43 12.29 25.75 -0.16
N VAL A 44 11.68 25.55 1.01
CA VAL A 44 10.25 25.28 1.18
C VAL A 44 9.59 26.55 1.72
N ASN A 45 8.46 26.94 1.13
CA ASN A 45 7.75 28.19 1.47
C ASN A 45 8.60 29.47 1.38
N GLY A 46 9.61 29.49 0.49
CA GLY A 46 10.42 30.69 0.24
C GLY A 46 9.67 31.75 -0.56
N ASP A 47 10.16 32.99 -0.49
CA ASP A 47 9.62 34.12 -1.24
C ASP A 47 10.46 34.42 -2.50
N ASP A 48 10.07 35.45 -3.26
CA ASP A 48 10.78 35.87 -4.48
C ASP A 48 12.21 36.35 -4.18
N SER A 49 12.50 36.80 -2.96
CA SER A 49 13.85 37.23 -2.55
C SER A 49 14.84 36.06 -2.44
N ASP A 50 14.33 34.82 -2.37
CA ASP A 50 15.16 33.62 -2.32
C ASP A 50 15.60 33.12 -3.70
N ALA A 51 15.02 33.66 -4.79
CA ALA A 51 15.31 33.24 -6.16
C ALA A 51 16.79 33.40 -6.53
N ASP A 52 17.37 34.53 -6.14
CA ASP A 52 18.73 34.93 -6.53
C ASP A 52 19.78 34.66 -5.45
N ARG A 53 19.41 33.97 -4.35
CA ARG A 53 20.34 33.68 -3.27
C ARG A 53 21.35 32.60 -3.65
N ILE A 54 22.61 32.90 -3.38
CA ILE A 54 23.75 32.01 -3.57
C ILE A 54 24.03 31.27 -2.26
N TRP A 55 24.18 29.96 -2.35
CA TRP A 55 24.49 29.09 -1.22
C TRP A 55 25.87 28.48 -1.42
N MET A 56 26.69 28.49 -0.37
CA MET A 56 28.06 28.01 -0.44
C MET A 56 28.28 26.83 0.51
N VAL A 57 28.94 25.77 0.03
CA VAL A 57 29.42 24.67 0.89
C VAL A 57 30.80 24.24 0.43
N GLY A 58 31.75 24.05 1.35
CA GLY A 58 33.11 23.66 0.95
C GLY A 58 33.83 24.66 0.06
N GLY A 59 33.42 25.94 0.06
CA GLY A 59 33.92 26.97 -0.87
C GLY A 59 33.34 26.88 -2.28
N ASN A 60 32.35 26.01 -2.52
CA ASN A 60 31.67 25.85 -3.80
C ASN A 60 30.22 26.31 -3.72
N GLU A 61 29.73 26.95 -4.78
CA GLU A 61 28.30 27.27 -4.93
C GLU A 61 27.46 26.01 -5.14
N ILE A 62 26.40 25.83 -4.37
CA ILE A 62 25.47 24.71 -4.49
C ILE A 62 24.16 25.13 -5.13
N LYS A 63 23.61 24.23 -5.95
CA LYS A 63 22.42 24.50 -6.74
C LYS A 63 21.17 24.49 -5.86
N ARG A 64 20.34 25.53 -6.00
CA ARG A 64 18.94 25.50 -5.55
C ARG A 64 18.12 24.58 -6.45
N THR A 65 17.36 23.66 -5.84
CA THR A 65 16.45 22.75 -6.55
C THR A 65 15.01 22.93 -6.07
N LYS A 66 14.05 22.64 -6.95
CA LYS A 66 12.61 22.59 -6.60
C LYS A 66 12.20 21.25 -6.00
N GLU A 67 13.00 20.21 -6.25
CA GLU A 67 12.76 18.86 -5.77
C GLU A 67 14.09 18.19 -5.41
N TYR A 68 14.09 17.41 -4.33
CA TYR A 68 15.27 16.73 -3.81
C TYR A 68 14.93 15.28 -3.48
N LYS A 69 15.84 14.34 -3.77
CA LYS A 69 15.65 12.92 -3.44
C LYS A 69 16.54 12.51 -2.29
N TYR A 70 15.93 12.26 -1.13
CA TYR A 70 16.61 11.81 0.08
C TYR A 70 16.19 10.38 0.44
N LEU A 71 17.15 9.46 0.56
CA LEU A 71 16.91 8.05 0.92
C LEU A 71 15.77 7.37 0.12
N GLY A 72 15.64 7.72 -1.17
CA GLY A 72 14.61 7.17 -2.04
C GLY A 72 13.22 7.81 -1.91
N ILE A 73 13.11 8.94 -1.20
CA ILE A 73 11.92 9.77 -1.08
C ILE A 73 12.18 11.11 -1.75
N TRP A 74 11.35 11.47 -2.72
CA TRP A 74 11.27 12.82 -3.28
C TRP A 74 10.56 13.77 -2.32
N LEU A 75 11.20 14.90 -2.09
CA LEU A 75 10.75 16.04 -1.33
C LEU A 75 10.64 17.24 -2.27
N ASP A 76 9.54 17.96 -2.20
CA ASP A 76 9.29 19.22 -2.91
C ASP A 76 8.59 20.23 -1.98
N ASP A 77 8.26 21.40 -2.51
CA ASP A 77 7.52 22.46 -1.80
C ASP A 77 6.13 22.00 -1.31
N LYS A 78 5.57 20.95 -1.92
CA LYS A 78 4.26 20.36 -1.61
C LYS A 78 4.37 19.09 -0.76
N GLY A 79 5.58 18.68 -0.37
CA GLY A 79 5.84 17.51 0.45
C GLY A 79 6.37 16.32 -0.35
N CYS A 80 5.64 15.20 -0.36
CA CYS A 80 6.12 13.91 -0.89
C CYS A 80 5.23 13.32 -1.99
N GLU A 81 4.37 14.11 -2.64
CA GLU A 81 3.36 13.64 -3.60
C GLU A 81 4.00 12.89 -4.78
N LYS A 82 5.14 13.39 -5.29
CA LYS A 82 5.91 12.72 -6.35
C LYS A 82 6.29 11.28 -5.98
N THR A 83 6.71 11.05 -4.73
CA THR A 83 7.02 9.69 -4.27
C THR A 83 5.78 8.81 -4.25
N GLN A 84 4.63 9.31 -3.80
CA GLN A 84 3.39 8.55 -3.78
C GLN A 84 3.00 8.09 -5.20
N HIS A 85 3.13 8.97 -6.19
CA HIS A 85 2.94 8.62 -7.60
C HIS A 85 3.92 7.55 -8.09
N GLU A 86 5.21 7.66 -7.75
CA GLU A 86 6.20 6.61 -8.08
C GLU A 86 5.85 5.25 -7.45
N ARG A 87 5.32 5.22 -6.21
CA ARG A 87 4.91 3.97 -5.55
C ARG A 87 3.69 3.34 -6.21
N ILE A 88 2.71 4.15 -6.62
CA ILE A 88 1.54 3.68 -7.37
C ILE A 88 1.97 3.15 -8.76
N ALA A 89 2.85 3.87 -9.45
CA ALA A 89 3.41 3.43 -10.73
C ALA A 89 4.18 2.10 -10.58
N ARG A 90 5.01 1.98 -9.54
CA ARG A 90 5.74 0.74 -9.22
C ARG A 90 4.79 -0.42 -8.95
N ALA A 91 3.69 -0.19 -8.23
CA ALA A 91 2.67 -1.21 -8.01
C ALA A 91 2.09 -1.71 -9.35
N ASN A 92 1.78 -0.81 -10.28
CA ASN A 92 1.26 -1.18 -11.60
C ASN A 92 2.28 -1.94 -12.44
N GLN A 93 3.57 -1.55 -12.40
CA GLN A 93 4.66 -2.29 -13.05
C GLN A 93 4.75 -3.73 -12.52
N TRP A 94 4.60 -3.92 -11.19
CA TRP A 94 4.57 -5.25 -10.60
C TRP A 94 3.42 -6.11 -11.12
N VAL A 95 2.21 -5.55 -11.29
CA VAL A 95 1.09 -6.29 -11.89
C VAL A 95 1.43 -6.76 -13.32
N GLY A 96 2.07 -5.92 -14.13
CA GLY A 96 2.55 -6.32 -15.46
C GLY A 96 3.55 -7.48 -15.41
N ARG A 97 4.53 -7.41 -14.51
CA ARG A 97 5.51 -8.49 -14.30
C ARG A 97 4.85 -9.79 -13.84
N LEU A 98 3.91 -9.70 -12.89
CA LEU A 98 3.17 -10.86 -12.39
C LEU A 98 2.32 -11.52 -13.47
N GLY A 99 1.68 -10.72 -14.33
CA GLY A 99 0.95 -11.26 -15.49
C GLY A 99 1.85 -12.04 -16.43
N SER A 100 3.10 -11.60 -16.63
CA SER A 100 4.08 -12.37 -17.41
C SER A 100 4.52 -13.65 -16.71
N VAL A 101 4.85 -13.58 -15.41
CA VAL A 101 5.28 -14.75 -14.63
C VAL A 101 4.19 -15.82 -14.55
N ALA A 102 2.94 -15.39 -14.40
CA ALA A 102 1.79 -16.29 -14.33
C ALA A 102 1.63 -17.21 -15.56
N ARG A 103 2.11 -16.79 -16.73
CA ARG A 103 2.04 -17.58 -17.98
C ARG A 103 3.09 -18.69 -18.08
N CYS A 104 4.16 -18.63 -17.30
CA CYS A 104 5.35 -19.47 -17.48
C CYS A 104 5.64 -20.40 -16.30
N ARG A 105 4.63 -20.72 -15.48
CA ARG A 105 4.80 -21.44 -14.20
C ARG A 105 3.71 -22.47 -13.96
N ALA A 106 4.11 -23.64 -13.44
CA ALA A 106 3.19 -24.72 -13.07
C ALA A 106 2.27 -24.32 -11.90
N ASN A 107 2.81 -23.63 -10.88
CA ASN A 107 2.02 -23.12 -9.75
C ASN A 107 1.93 -21.58 -9.78
N LYS A 108 1.09 -21.06 -10.68
CA LYS A 108 0.79 -19.62 -10.82
C LYS A 108 0.41 -18.98 -9.49
N TYR A 109 -0.47 -19.62 -8.72
CA TYR A 109 -1.02 -19.08 -7.48
C TYR A 109 0.07 -18.78 -6.46
N GLU A 110 0.87 -19.79 -6.09
CA GLU A 110 1.91 -19.63 -5.06
C GLU A 110 3.04 -18.71 -5.53
N VAL A 111 3.44 -18.79 -6.81
CA VAL A 111 4.49 -17.91 -7.35
C VAL A 111 4.06 -16.44 -7.34
N VAL A 112 2.86 -16.14 -7.88
CA VAL A 112 2.35 -14.76 -7.89
C VAL A 112 2.15 -14.26 -6.47
N ARG A 113 1.64 -15.12 -5.58
CA ARG A 113 1.42 -14.79 -4.18
C ARG A 113 2.73 -14.49 -3.44
N GLY A 114 3.73 -15.35 -3.62
CA GLY A 114 5.07 -15.22 -3.05
C GLY A 114 5.79 -13.97 -3.53
N LEU A 115 5.80 -13.71 -4.84
CA LEU A 115 6.43 -12.52 -5.41
C LEU A 115 5.74 -11.23 -4.98
N TRP A 116 4.40 -11.20 -4.97
CA TRP A 116 3.67 -10.02 -4.53
C TRP A 116 3.95 -9.71 -3.07
N LYS A 117 3.77 -10.70 -2.18
CA LYS A 117 3.89 -10.49 -0.73
C LYS A 117 5.35 -10.34 -0.28
N GLY A 118 6.27 -11.10 -0.87
CA GLY A 118 7.67 -11.15 -0.46
C GLY A 118 8.56 -10.09 -1.09
N VAL A 119 8.19 -9.57 -2.27
CA VAL A 119 9.06 -8.63 -3.02
C VAL A 119 8.33 -7.34 -3.39
N ALA A 120 7.16 -7.45 -4.04
CA ALA A 120 6.46 -6.27 -4.53
C ALA A 120 5.99 -5.35 -3.39
N VAL A 121 5.25 -5.90 -2.43
CA VAL A 121 4.71 -5.15 -1.28
C VAL A 121 5.83 -4.45 -0.49
N PRO A 122 6.93 -5.10 -0.08
CA PRO A 122 8.05 -4.41 0.57
C PRO A 122 8.62 -3.25 -0.26
N SER A 123 8.81 -3.43 -1.57
CA SER A 123 9.31 -2.37 -2.46
C SER A 123 8.37 -1.18 -2.61
N ILE A 124 7.06 -1.43 -2.49
CA ILE A 124 6.01 -0.40 -2.52
C ILE A 124 5.92 0.28 -1.16
N MET A 125 6.01 -0.47 -0.05
CA MET A 125 5.81 0.00 1.32
C MET A 125 6.98 0.79 1.90
N HIS A 126 8.18 0.71 1.31
CA HIS A 126 9.34 1.43 1.80
C HIS A 126 9.09 2.96 1.84
N GLY A 127 9.20 3.54 3.03
CA GLY A 127 9.06 4.99 3.28
C GLY A 127 7.61 5.47 3.37
N LEU A 128 6.61 4.58 3.37
CA LEU A 128 5.20 5.01 3.40
C LEU A 128 4.77 5.56 4.76
N GLU A 129 5.44 5.15 5.84
CA GLU A 129 5.17 5.58 7.21
C GLU A 129 5.51 7.05 7.49
N THR A 130 6.25 7.70 6.60
CA THR A 130 6.64 9.13 6.71
C THR A 130 5.78 10.03 5.83
N MET A 131 4.81 9.48 5.10
CA MET A 131 3.98 10.23 4.14
C MET A 131 2.51 10.22 4.57
N VAL A 132 1.79 11.28 4.23
CA VAL A 132 0.34 11.37 4.46
C VAL A 132 -0.40 10.82 3.24
N TRP A 133 -1.08 9.68 3.41
CA TRP A 133 -1.84 9.03 2.34
C TRP A 133 -3.32 9.37 2.44
N SER A 134 -3.87 9.90 1.35
CA SER A 134 -5.32 10.04 1.22
C SER A 134 -5.99 8.70 0.92
N ARG A 135 -7.29 8.60 1.21
CA ARG A 135 -8.10 7.43 0.85
C ARG A 135 -8.06 7.11 -0.64
N LYS A 136 -8.06 8.15 -1.49
CA LYS A 136 -7.99 8.01 -2.95
C LYS A 136 -6.71 7.31 -3.39
N GLU A 137 -5.58 7.61 -2.75
CA GLU A 137 -4.28 7.03 -3.10
C GLU A 137 -4.11 5.62 -2.55
N SER A 138 -4.55 5.37 -1.31
CA SER A 138 -4.55 4.02 -0.74
C SER A 138 -5.48 3.08 -1.54
N ASP A 139 -6.64 3.57 -1.99
CA ASP A 139 -7.55 2.82 -2.87
C ASP A 139 -6.92 2.49 -4.23
N ARG A 140 -6.09 3.38 -4.79
CA ARG A 140 -5.34 3.08 -6.03
C ARG A 140 -4.38 1.91 -5.85
N LEU A 141 -3.66 1.85 -4.72
CA LEU A 141 -2.81 0.71 -4.39
C LEU A 141 -3.63 -0.57 -4.19
N GLU A 142 -4.80 -0.46 -3.57
CA GLU A 142 -5.69 -1.60 -3.35
C GLU A 142 -6.28 -2.14 -4.66
N VAL A 143 -6.63 -1.29 -5.62
CA VAL A 143 -7.01 -1.71 -6.98
C VAL A 143 -5.91 -2.56 -7.60
N THR A 144 -4.66 -2.16 -7.47
CA THR A 144 -3.51 -2.88 -8.01
C THR A 144 -3.26 -4.20 -7.27
N GLN A 145 -3.43 -4.24 -5.94
CA GLN A 145 -3.42 -5.49 -5.18
C GLN A 145 -4.52 -6.46 -5.64
N ASN A 146 -5.73 -5.96 -5.85
CA ASN A 146 -6.84 -6.76 -6.35
C ASN A 146 -6.53 -7.33 -7.74
N LYS A 147 -5.91 -6.56 -8.64
CA LYS A 147 -5.43 -7.08 -9.94
C LYS A 147 -4.43 -8.22 -9.77
N ALA A 148 -3.45 -8.08 -8.88
CA ALA A 148 -2.50 -9.15 -8.58
C ALA A 148 -3.20 -10.41 -8.03
N GLY A 149 -4.18 -10.24 -7.14
CA GLY A 149 -4.99 -11.34 -6.61
C GLY A 149 -5.82 -12.03 -7.69
N ARG A 150 -6.39 -11.28 -8.64
CA ARG A 150 -7.12 -11.87 -9.79
C ARG A 150 -6.23 -12.72 -10.66
N ILE A 151 -5.01 -12.28 -10.93
CA ILE A 151 -4.02 -13.05 -11.69
C ILE A 151 -3.70 -14.37 -10.97
N ALA A 152 -3.45 -14.31 -9.66
CA ALA A 152 -3.12 -15.50 -8.86
C ALA A 152 -4.26 -16.53 -8.86
N LEU A 153 -5.49 -16.07 -8.65
CA LEU A 153 -6.69 -16.92 -8.50
C LEU A 153 -7.38 -17.28 -9.82
N GLY A 154 -6.88 -16.78 -10.95
CA GLY A 154 -7.57 -16.91 -12.24
C GLY A 154 -8.97 -16.31 -12.24
N ALA A 155 -9.19 -15.26 -11.46
CA ALA A 155 -10.47 -14.61 -11.31
C ALA A 155 -10.82 -13.78 -12.56
N ASN A 156 -12.08 -13.81 -12.99
CA ASN A 156 -12.56 -12.86 -14.00
C ASN A 156 -12.73 -11.44 -13.42
N ARG A 157 -13.07 -10.48 -14.28
CA ARG A 157 -13.22 -9.06 -13.90
C ARG A 157 -14.40 -8.79 -12.96
N TYR A 158 -15.38 -9.67 -12.90
CA TYR A 158 -16.63 -9.46 -12.16
C TYR A 158 -16.61 -10.02 -10.74
N VAL A 159 -15.58 -10.81 -10.37
CA VAL A 159 -15.49 -11.35 -9.01
C VAL A 159 -15.39 -10.20 -8.00
N ALA A 160 -16.17 -10.27 -6.93
CA ALA A 160 -16.12 -9.30 -5.84
C ALA A 160 -14.73 -9.28 -5.16
N VAL A 161 -14.27 -8.10 -4.76
CA VAL A 161 -12.93 -7.91 -4.19
C VAL A 161 -12.75 -8.59 -2.82
N GLU A 162 -13.84 -8.75 -2.06
CA GLU A 162 -13.86 -9.44 -0.78
C GLU A 162 -13.56 -10.93 -0.95
N ALA A 163 -14.01 -11.54 -2.06
CA ALA A 163 -13.67 -12.91 -2.40
C ALA A 163 -12.16 -13.07 -2.63
N ILE A 164 -11.57 -12.13 -3.39
CA ILE A 164 -10.14 -12.12 -3.68
C ILE A 164 -9.35 -11.95 -2.39
N ARG A 165 -9.62 -10.88 -1.62
CA ARG A 165 -8.94 -10.64 -0.35
C ARG A 165 -9.07 -11.85 0.57
N GLY A 166 -10.27 -12.43 0.64
CA GLY A 166 -10.56 -13.53 1.51
C GLY A 166 -9.73 -14.78 1.20
N ASP A 167 -9.59 -15.19 -0.06
CA ASP A 167 -8.81 -16.38 -0.45
C ASP A 167 -7.31 -16.10 -0.61
N MET A 168 -6.90 -14.86 -0.88
CA MET A 168 -5.48 -14.47 -0.85
C MET A 168 -4.94 -14.40 0.59
N GLY A 169 -5.78 -14.03 1.56
CA GLY A 169 -5.39 -13.78 2.95
C GLY A 169 -4.40 -12.61 3.07
N TRP A 170 -4.54 -11.60 2.22
CA TRP A 170 -3.70 -10.41 2.24
C TRP A 170 -4.32 -9.31 3.10
N SER A 171 -3.47 -8.62 3.86
CA SER A 171 -3.83 -7.31 4.39
C SER A 171 -4.04 -6.32 3.23
N THR A 172 -4.89 -5.32 3.41
CA THR A 172 -5.03 -4.20 2.48
C THR A 172 -3.84 -3.27 2.60
N PHE A 173 -3.61 -2.42 1.59
CA PHE A 173 -2.62 -1.35 1.69
C PHE A 173 -2.95 -0.36 2.81
N ARG A 174 -4.25 -0.10 3.01
CA ARG A 174 -4.75 0.74 4.08
C ARG A 174 -4.34 0.21 5.47
N GLU A 175 -4.55 -1.08 5.72
CA GLU A 175 -4.11 -1.73 6.97
C GLU A 175 -2.59 -1.63 7.16
N ARG A 176 -1.81 -1.77 6.07
CA ARG A 176 -0.34 -1.68 6.12
C ARG A 176 0.14 -0.27 6.40
N ILE A 177 -0.39 0.72 5.69
CA ILE A 177 -0.06 2.15 5.86
C ILE A 177 -0.38 2.58 7.29
N ALA A 178 -1.56 2.24 7.80
CA ALA A 178 -1.94 2.56 9.16
C ALA A 178 -1.06 1.85 10.21
N LYS A 179 -0.75 0.56 10.04
CA LYS A 179 0.22 -0.15 10.91
C LYS A 179 1.57 0.56 10.92
N ALA A 180 2.06 0.96 9.74
CA ALA A 180 3.37 1.60 9.59
C ALA A 180 3.39 2.99 10.23
N GLY A 181 2.39 3.83 9.93
CA GLY A 181 2.24 5.17 10.50
C GLY A 181 2.05 5.16 12.02
N LEU A 182 1.19 4.29 12.56
CA LEU A 182 0.97 4.18 14.01
C LEU A 182 2.23 3.70 14.75
N ARG A 183 3.00 2.78 14.16
CA ARG A 183 4.28 2.35 14.73
C ARG A 183 5.32 3.45 14.67
N ASN A 184 5.38 4.21 13.58
CA ASN A 184 6.31 5.33 13.46
C ASN A 184 5.96 6.43 14.47
N ARG A 185 4.68 6.78 14.62
CA ARG A 185 4.18 7.68 15.68
C ARG A 185 4.59 7.21 17.07
N ALA A 186 4.35 5.94 17.39
CA ALA A 186 4.73 5.34 18.68
C ALA A 186 6.24 5.41 18.93
N ARG A 187 7.05 5.27 17.87
CA ARG A 187 8.51 5.41 17.93
C ARG A 187 8.94 6.85 18.17
N LEU A 188 8.34 7.82 17.48
CA LEU A 188 8.65 9.24 17.61
C LEU A 188 8.34 9.76 19.02
N GLN A 189 7.17 9.41 19.57
CA GLN A 189 6.77 9.81 20.93
C GLN A 189 7.64 9.24 22.07
N ARG A 190 8.45 8.23 21.79
CA ARG A 190 9.39 7.62 22.75
C ARG A 190 10.84 7.96 22.42
N MET A 191 11.05 8.73 21.35
CA MET A 191 12.38 9.12 20.95
C MET A 191 12.89 10.16 21.94
N ASP A 192 14.19 10.12 22.21
CA ASP A 192 14.83 11.13 23.04
C ASP A 192 14.64 12.53 22.44
N ASP A 193 14.27 13.49 23.28
CA ASP A 193 13.91 14.86 22.87
C ASP A 193 15.12 15.64 22.30
N SER A 194 16.35 15.18 22.52
CA SER A 194 17.53 15.73 21.85
C SER A 194 17.52 15.47 20.33
N LYS A 195 16.83 14.42 19.88
CA LYS A 195 16.81 14.03 18.47
C LYS A 195 15.87 14.91 17.67
N TRP A 196 16.38 15.40 16.54
CA TRP A 196 15.62 16.22 15.59
C TRP A 196 14.27 15.63 15.20
N ALA A 197 14.17 14.32 14.98
CA ALA A 197 12.91 13.69 14.62
C ALA A 197 11.85 13.77 15.73
N SER A 198 12.26 13.76 17.01
CA SER A 198 11.35 14.00 18.15
C SER A 198 10.91 15.47 18.19
N LYS A 199 11.88 16.39 18.13
CA LYS A 199 11.61 17.84 18.14
C LYS A 199 10.67 18.27 17.02
N VAL A 200 10.92 17.81 15.79
CA VAL A 200 10.08 18.12 14.61
C VAL A 200 8.69 17.51 14.77
N TRP A 201 8.58 16.32 15.36
CA TRP A 201 7.29 15.71 15.64
C TRP A 201 6.49 16.55 16.63
N ASP A 202 7.09 16.94 17.75
CA ASP A 202 6.43 17.73 18.78
C ASP A 202 6.03 19.12 18.24
N TRP A 203 6.92 19.79 17.52
CA TRP A 203 6.61 21.07 16.86
C TRP A 203 5.38 20.95 15.95
N ASN A 204 5.33 19.92 15.11
CA ASN A 204 4.17 19.65 14.25
C ASN A 204 2.88 19.31 15.01
N MET A 205 2.96 18.84 16.28
CA MET A 205 1.76 18.62 17.11
C MET A 205 1.13 19.92 17.62
N TYR A 206 1.94 20.96 17.84
CA TYR A 206 1.49 22.26 18.34
C TYR A 206 1.07 23.23 17.22
N GLU A 207 1.67 23.08 16.03
CA GLU A 207 1.33 23.82 14.82
C GLU A 207 -0.06 23.45 14.25
N LYS A 208 -0.79 24.47 13.79
CA LYS A 208 -2.12 24.35 13.16
C LYS A 208 -2.09 23.50 11.88
N TRP A 209 -0.91 23.25 11.31
CA TRP A 209 -0.69 22.41 10.13
C TRP A 209 -1.27 20.99 10.26
N MET A 210 -1.32 20.41 11.47
CA MET A 210 -2.00 19.13 11.69
C MET A 210 -3.53 19.23 11.60
N LYS A 211 -4.12 20.39 11.91
CA LYS A 211 -5.56 20.63 11.74
C LYS A 211 -5.94 20.77 10.28
N ASP A 212 -5.04 21.24 9.41
CA ASP A 212 -5.21 21.30 7.95
C ASP A 212 -4.69 20.04 7.22
N SER A 213 -3.93 19.18 7.92
CA SER A 213 -3.55 17.81 7.51
C SER A 213 -4.73 16.82 7.51
N VAL A 214 -5.95 17.31 7.28
CA VAL A 214 -7.25 16.63 7.14
C VAL A 214 -7.24 15.48 6.11
N LYS A 215 -6.12 15.24 5.42
CA LYS A 215 -5.87 14.09 4.57
C LYS A 215 -5.31 12.86 5.31
N VAL A 216 -5.04 12.90 6.61
CA VAL A 216 -4.83 11.64 7.36
C VAL A 216 -6.15 10.90 7.33
N GLU A 217 -6.15 9.72 6.70
CA GLU A 217 -7.34 8.89 6.61
C GLU A 217 -7.99 8.74 8.00
N LYS A 218 -9.26 9.13 8.12
CA LYS A 218 -10.09 9.06 9.35
C LYS A 218 -9.85 7.77 10.13
N TRP A 219 -9.66 6.67 9.41
CA TRP A 219 -9.33 5.36 9.94
C TRP A 219 -8.09 5.30 10.84
N THR A 220 -6.98 5.88 10.37
CA THR A 220 -5.70 5.93 11.10
C THR A 220 -5.76 6.94 12.23
N GLY A 221 -6.46 8.07 12.02
CA GLY A 221 -6.70 9.08 13.06
C GLY A 221 -7.48 8.52 14.26
N GLU A 222 -8.62 7.86 14.01
CA GLU A 222 -9.44 7.21 15.04
C GLU A 222 -8.63 6.17 15.83
N LEU A 223 -7.95 5.27 15.14
CA LEU A 223 -7.10 4.27 15.79
C LEU A 223 -6.00 4.95 16.61
N GLY A 224 -5.37 5.99 16.09
CA GLY A 224 -4.35 6.77 16.80
C GLY A 224 -4.86 7.37 18.11
N MET A 225 -6.07 7.93 18.12
CA MET A 225 -6.68 8.49 19.33
C MET A 225 -6.84 7.44 20.42
N PHE A 226 -7.44 6.29 20.09
CA PHE A 226 -7.62 5.20 21.06
C PHE A 226 -6.30 4.58 21.53
N MET A 227 -5.25 4.66 20.70
CA MET A 227 -3.94 4.09 21.00
C MET A 227 -3.07 5.01 21.86
N THR A 228 -3.45 6.27 22.10
CA THR A 228 -2.60 7.27 22.76
C THR A 228 -2.05 6.80 24.11
N GLY A 229 -2.88 6.19 24.96
CA GLY A 229 -2.43 5.68 26.27
C GLY A 229 -1.41 4.53 26.14
N VAL A 230 -1.69 3.56 25.26
CA VAL A 230 -0.78 2.42 24.99
C VAL A 230 0.51 2.89 24.32
N MET A 231 0.43 3.91 23.47
CA MET A 231 1.59 4.52 22.82
C MET A 231 2.46 5.34 23.78
N ARG A 232 1.93 5.85 24.89
CA ARG A 232 2.72 6.61 25.88
C ARG A 232 3.29 5.71 26.98
N HIS A 233 2.49 4.79 27.50
CA HIS A 233 2.82 4.05 28.73
C HIS A 233 3.11 2.57 28.51
N GLY A 234 2.71 1.99 27.37
CA GLY A 234 2.98 0.59 27.05
C GLY A 234 4.41 0.38 26.51
N SER A 235 4.94 -0.83 26.68
CA SER A 235 6.18 -1.22 25.98
C SER A 235 5.97 -1.21 24.46
N MET A 236 7.05 -1.05 23.68
CA MET A 236 6.96 -1.08 22.21
C MET A 236 6.40 -2.42 21.68
N ALA A 237 6.66 -3.53 22.38
CA ALA A 237 6.10 -4.84 22.04
C ALA A 237 4.58 -4.87 22.24
N VAL A 238 4.09 -4.37 23.38
CA VAL A 238 2.66 -4.26 23.67
C VAL A 238 1.98 -3.33 22.67
N CYS A 239 2.59 -2.18 22.38
CA CYS A 239 2.08 -1.24 21.39
C CYS A 239 1.98 -1.87 20.00
N LYS A 240 3.02 -2.60 19.55
CA LYS A 240 3.00 -3.27 18.24
C LYS A 240 1.93 -4.36 18.16
N LYS A 241 1.75 -5.14 19.24
CA LYS A 241 0.71 -6.17 19.33
C LYS A 241 -0.68 -5.55 19.24
N GLU A 242 -0.92 -4.49 20.00
CA GLU A 242 -2.23 -3.83 20.05
C GLU A 242 -2.56 -3.09 18.75
N ILE A 243 -1.58 -2.42 18.12
CA ILE A 243 -1.74 -1.85 16.77
C ILE A 243 -2.15 -2.95 15.78
N ASN A 244 -1.48 -4.10 15.82
CA ASN A 244 -1.82 -5.20 14.91
C ASN A 244 -3.24 -5.69 15.11
N ARG A 245 -3.61 -5.96 16.37
CA ARG A 245 -4.93 -6.46 16.75
C ARG A 245 -6.03 -5.52 16.25
N ARG A 246 -5.97 -4.24 16.59
CA ARG A 246 -7.03 -3.27 16.23
C ARG A 246 -7.14 -3.03 14.74
N VAL A 247 -6.00 -2.95 14.04
CA VAL A 247 -6.00 -2.77 12.57
C VAL A 247 -6.64 -3.99 11.91
N GLU A 248 -6.30 -5.20 12.36
CA GLU A 248 -6.85 -6.45 11.82
C GLU A 248 -8.34 -6.62 12.14
N GLU A 249 -8.79 -6.30 13.36
CA GLU A 249 -10.19 -6.33 13.75
C GLU A 249 -11.03 -5.39 12.89
N LYS A 250 -10.64 -4.11 12.80
CA LYS A 250 -11.35 -3.12 11.99
C LYS A 250 -11.34 -3.48 10.50
N GLY A 251 -10.22 -4.00 10.00
CA GLY A 251 -10.13 -4.46 8.61
C GLY A 251 -10.94 -5.72 8.32
N LYS A 252 -11.13 -6.61 9.31
CA LYS A 252 -12.01 -7.78 9.25
C LYS A 252 -13.48 -7.36 9.28
N GLU A 253 -13.87 -6.43 10.14
CA GLU A 253 -15.22 -5.87 10.19
C GLU A 253 -15.63 -5.25 8.84
N GLU A 254 -14.74 -4.43 8.25
CA GLU A 254 -14.99 -3.83 6.94
C GLU A 254 -15.16 -4.90 5.84
N TRP A 255 -14.36 -5.98 5.90
CA TRP A 255 -14.46 -7.10 4.95
C TRP A 255 -15.75 -7.90 5.11
N LEU A 256 -16.15 -8.22 6.35
CA LEU A 256 -17.40 -8.92 6.64
C LEU A 256 -18.62 -8.12 6.19
N ARG A 257 -18.62 -6.81 6.48
CA ARG A 257 -19.67 -5.90 6.02
C ARG A 257 -19.76 -5.88 4.49
N GLY A 258 -18.64 -5.61 3.79
CA GLY A 258 -18.64 -5.60 2.32
C GLY A 258 -19.03 -6.94 1.68
N MET A 259 -18.79 -8.06 2.36
CA MET A 259 -19.22 -9.39 1.94
C MET A 259 -20.72 -9.63 2.18
N SER A 260 -21.28 -9.14 3.29
CA SER A 260 -22.71 -9.26 3.60
C SER A 260 -23.60 -8.52 2.60
N GLU A 261 -23.17 -7.35 2.14
CA GLU A 261 -23.91 -6.50 1.19
C GLU A 261 -24.04 -7.12 -0.22
N LYS A 262 -23.24 -8.15 -0.54
CA LYS A 262 -23.16 -8.73 -1.90
C LYS A 262 -23.87 -10.08 -1.98
N SER A 263 -24.99 -10.13 -2.71
CA SER A 263 -25.74 -11.36 -2.97
C SER A 263 -24.90 -12.44 -3.66
N THR A 264 -23.98 -12.06 -4.55
CA THR A 264 -23.07 -13.00 -5.24
C THR A 264 -22.14 -13.76 -4.30
N LEU A 265 -21.93 -13.27 -3.07
CA LEU A 265 -21.06 -13.89 -2.07
C LEU A 265 -21.82 -14.72 -1.03
N GLU A 266 -23.11 -14.95 -1.22
CA GLU A 266 -23.97 -15.74 -0.31
C GLU A 266 -23.29 -17.01 0.22
N TRP A 267 -22.76 -17.86 -0.67
CA TRP A 267 -22.09 -19.11 -0.29
C TRP A 267 -20.75 -18.90 0.39
N TYR A 268 -20.09 -17.80 0.04
CA TYR A 268 -18.77 -17.48 0.54
C TYR A 268 -18.79 -16.87 1.94
N ARG A 269 -19.93 -16.33 2.38
CA ARG A 269 -20.12 -15.75 3.73
C ARG A 269 -19.81 -16.71 4.87
N LYS A 270 -19.78 -18.03 4.61
CA LYS A 270 -19.32 -19.04 5.58
C LYS A 270 -17.85 -18.84 6.00
N LYS A 271 -17.05 -18.11 5.22
CA LYS A 271 -15.65 -17.82 5.55
C LYS A 271 -15.60 -16.70 6.59
N ASP A 272 -14.99 -17.01 7.72
CA ASP A 272 -14.93 -16.16 8.91
C ASP A 272 -13.83 -15.09 8.83
N GLN A 273 -12.76 -15.37 8.10
CA GLN A 273 -11.63 -14.43 7.97
C GLN A 273 -10.86 -14.61 6.66
N PRO A 274 -10.18 -13.55 6.17
CA PRO A 274 -9.24 -13.67 5.07
C PRO A 274 -8.08 -14.60 5.43
N ARG A 275 -7.92 -15.68 4.68
CA ARG A 275 -6.84 -16.66 4.86
C ARG A 275 -6.49 -17.32 3.54
N ASN A 276 -5.19 -17.62 3.41
CA ASN A 276 -4.64 -18.36 2.28
C ASN A 276 -5.32 -19.73 2.17
N GLU A 277 -5.89 -20.03 1.00
CA GLU A 277 -6.43 -21.36 0.69
C GLU A 277 -5.36 -22.19 -0.02
N ARG A 278 -5.07 -23.38 0.49
CA ARG A 278 -3.96 -24.22 0.00
C ARG A 278 -4.34 -25.19 -1.13
N PHE A 279 -5.62 -25.29 -1.46
CA PHE A 279 -6.13 -26.25 -2.44
C PHE A 279 -6.18 -25.69 -3.87
N TYR A 280 -5.67 -24.47 -4.11
CA TYR A 280 -5.54 -23.95 -5.47
C TYR A 280 -4.30 -24.55 -6.14
N ASP A 281 -4.53 -25.50 -7.05
CA ASP A 281 -3.52 -26.21 -7.82
C ASP A 281 -2.92 -25.38 -8.97
N SER A 282 -3.41 -24.15 -9.17
CA SER A 282 -3.05 -23.23 -10.27
C SER A 282 -3.39 -23.69 -11.68
N GLY A 283 -4.05 -24.83 -11.81
CA GLY A 283 -4.56 -25.32 -13.09
C GLY A 283 -5.86 -24.63 -13.49
N TYR A 284 -6.38 -25.00 -14.67
CA TYR A 284 -7.69 -24.56 -15.12
C TYR A 284 -8.80 -24.98 -14.15
N GLY A 285 -8.68 -26.17 -13.55
CA GLY A 285 -9.60 -26.64 -12.50
C GLY A 285 -9.62 -25.73 -11.27
N GLY A 286 -8.46 -25.32 -10.75
CA GLY A 286 -8.37 -24.35 -9.65
C GLY A 286 -9.00 -22.99 -9.97
N ASP A 287 -8.80 -22.49 -11.20
CA ASP A 287 -9.41 -21.25 -11.67
C ASP A 287 -10.95 -21.36 -11.71
N LEU A 288 -11.47 -22.46 -12.26
CA LEU A 288 -12.91 -22.75 -12.28
C LEU A 288 -13.48 -22.91 -10.86
N LEU A 289 -12.78 -23.62 -9.98
CA LEU A 289 -13.18 -23.81 -8.58
C LEU A 289 -13.29 -22.47 -7.85
N PHE A 290 -12.31 -21.57 -8.03
CA PHE A 290 -12.39 -20.23 -7.46
C PHE A 290 -13.63 -19.50 -7.99
N ARG A 291 -13.87 -19.54 -9.31
CA ARG A 291 -15.00 -18.84 -9.93
C ARG A 291 -16.35 -19.39 -9.45
N ALA A 292 -16.49 -20.70 -9.37
CA ALA A 292 -17.70 -21.40 -8.94
C ALA A 292 -18.05 -21.06 -7.48
N ARG A 293 -17.08 -21.16 -6.55
CA ARG A 293 -17.27 -20.84 -5.12
C ARG A 293 -17.79 -19.43 -4.87
N LYS A 294 -17.60 -18.51 -5.81
CA LYS A 294 -17.94 -17.08 -5.71
C LYS A 294 -19.09 -16.67 -6.62
N LYS A 295 -19.87 -17.64 -7.13
CA LYS A 295 -20.94 -17.44 -8.11
C LYS A 295 -20.50 -16.51 -9.24
N SER A 296 -19.29 -16.71 -9.73
CA SER A 296 -18.66 -15.88 -10.76
C SER A 296 -18.31 -16.65 -12.02
N LEU A 297 -18.60 -17.95 -12.05
CA LEU A 297 -18.44 -18.78 -13.24
C LEU A 297 -19.28 -18.25 -14.40
N GLU A 298 -18.73 -18.32 -15.61
CA GLU A 298 -19.30 -17.73 -16.84
C GLU A 298 -20.30 -18.68 -17.50
N VAL A 299 -21.28 -19.12 -16.70
CA VAL A 299 -22.37 -20.01 -17.14
C VAL A 299 -23.36 -19.29 -18.06
N ASN A 300 -24.10 -20.04 -18.89
CA ASN A 300 -25.01 -19.47 -19.87
C ASN A 300 -26.08 -18.58 -19.24
N SER A 301 -26.68 -18.95 -18.10
CA SER A 301 -27.65 -18.10 -17.38
C SER A 301 -27.11 -16.70 -17.05
N ARG A 302 -25.80 -16.55 -16.90
CA ARG A 302 -25.11 -15.27 -16.67
C ARG A 302 -24.70 -14.58 -17.97
N MET A 303 -24.21 -15.35 -18.93
CA MET A 303 -23.54 -14.82 -20.12
C MET A 303 -24.48 -14.58 -21.30
N TYR A 304 -25.72 -15.08 -21.27
CA TYR A 304 -26.64 -15.06 -22.42
C TYR A 304 -26.83 -13.65 -23.02
N ARG A 305 -26.92 -12.61 -22.19
CA ARG A 305 -27.09 -11.21 -22.64
C ARG A 305 -25.90 -10.65 -23.42
N TRP A 306 -24.74 -11.28 -23.26
CA TRP A 306 -23.46 -10.83 -23.84
C TRP A 306 -23.06 -11.68 -25.05
N LYS A 307 -23.86 -12.69 -25.42
CA LYS A 307 -23.68 -13.52 -26.61
C LYS A 307 -24.79 -13.19 -27.61
N ASN A 308 -24.45 -12.96 -28.87
CA ASN A 308 -25.46 -12.77 -29.90
C ASN A 308 -26.27 -14.07 -30.07
N GLY A 309 -27.59 -14.02 -29.94
CA GLY A 309 -28.44 -15.22 -29.88
C GLY A 309 -28.24 -16.10 -28.63
N GLY A 310 -27.72 -15.55 -27.53
CA GLY A 310 -27.42 -16.31 -26.32
C GLY A 310 -28.65 -16.94 -25.67
N SER A 311 -28.60 -18.26 -25.46
CA SER A 311 -29.56 -19.01 -24.65
C SER A 311 -29.07 -19.12 -23.20
N LYS A 312 -30.00 -19.20 -22.25
CA LYS A 312 -29.70 -19.52 -20.85
C LYS A 312 -29.59 -21.02 -20.59
N VAL A 313 -30.16 -21.83 -21.50
CA VAL A 313 -30.32 -23.28 -21.33
C VAL A 313 -28.97 -23.98 -21.27
N CYS A 314 -28.86 -24.98 -20.40
CA CYS A 314 -27.71 -25.85 -20.31
C CYS A 314 -27.71 -26.84 -21.48
N VAL A 315 -26.60 -26.87 -22.21
CA VAL A 315 -26.39 -27.76 -23.37
C VAL A 315 -25.90 -29.15 -22.97
N MET A 316 -25.49 -29.32 -21.71
CA MET A 316 -24.94 -30.58 -21.19
C MET A 316 -25.99 -31.45 -20.49
N CYS A 317 -27.19 -30.92 -20.23
CA CYS A 317 -28.27 -31.63 -19.58
C CYS A 317 -29.39 -31.95 -20.57
N VAL A 318 -30.10 -33.06 -20.34
CA VAL A 318 -31.27 -33.44 -21.16
C VAL A 318 -32.56 -32.73 -20.75
N THR A 319 -32.57 -32.02 -19.63
CA THR A 319 -33.78 -31.44 -19.03
C THR A 319 -34.12 -30.04 -19.52
N GLY A 320 -33.26 -29.42 -20.33
CA GLY A 320 -33.52 -28.10 -20.93
C GLY A 320 -33.62 -26.95 -19.92
N VAL A 321 -33.04 -27.09 -18.73
CA VAL A 321 -33.07 -26.07 -17.68
C VAL A 321 -31.98 -25.01 -17.87
N ASP A 322 -32.12 -23.85 -17.21
CA ASP A 322 -31.11 -22.79 -17.21
C ASP A 322 -29.78 -23.27 -16.61
N GLU A 323 -28.66 -22.99 -17.29
CA GLU A 323 -27.31 -23.32 -16.84
C GLU A 323 -26.88 -22.36 -15.72
N THR A 324 -27.14 -22.73 -14.48
CA THR A 324 -26.66 -22.04 -13.28
C THR A 324 -25.40 -22.70 -12.72
N VAL A 325 -24.71 -22.03 -11.80
CA VAL A 325 -23.55 -22.64 -11.12
C VAL A 325 -24.00 -23.85 -10.30
N GLU A 326 -25.15 -23.72 -9.63
CA GLU A 326 -25.85 -24.77 -8.91
C GLU A 326 -26.13 -25.98 -9.81
N HIS A 327 -26.69 -25.75 -10.99
CA HIS A 327 -27.00 -26.80 -11.95
C HIS A 327 -25.75 -27.56 -12.42
N LEU A 328 -24.69 -26.85 -12.80
CA LEU A 328 -23.45 -27.49 -13.22
C LEU A 328 -22.81 -28.30 -12.09
N MET A 329 -22.78 -27.75 -10.88
CA MET A 329 -22.15 -28.36 -9.70
C MET A 329 -22.90 -29.61 -9.19
N LEU A 330 -24.23 -29.61 -9.24
CA LEU A 330 -25.06 -30.62 -8.56
C LEU A 330 -25.73 -31.62 -9.52
N VAL A 331 -25.94 -31.24 -10.78
CA VAL A 331 -26.76 -32.04 -11.73
C VAL A 331 -25.91 -32.58 -12.87
N VAL A 332 -25.11 -31.73 -13.53
CA VAL A 332 -24.36 -32.15 -14.72
C VAL A 332 -23.19 -33.07 -14.36
N VAL A 333 -22.47 -32.81 -13.26
CA VAL A 333 -21.34 -33.67 -12.83
C VAL A 333 -21.79 -35.11 -12.54
N VAL A 334 -23.02 -35.30 -12.05
CA VAL A 334 -23.57 -36.63 -11.72
C VAL A 334 -23.90 -37.45 -12.98
N VAL A 335 -24.18 -36.79 -14.11
CA VAL A 335 -24.58 -37.46 -15.36
C VAL A 335 -23.37 -37.90 -16.20
N VAL A 336 -22.16 -37.38 -15.93
CA VAL A 336 -20.95 -37.71 -16.70
C VAL A 336 -20.12 -38.83 -16.04
N GLU A 337 -20.34 -39.10 -14.75
CA GLU A 337 -19.66 -40.17 -14.00
C GLU A 337 -20.51 -41.45 -13.84
N GLY A 338 -21.73 -41.48 -14.37
CA GLY A 338 -22.58 -42.68 -14.47
C GLY A 338 -22.71 -43.12 -15.92
#